data_AF-A0A1L7XF39-F1
#
_entry.id   AF-A0A1L7XF39-F1
#
_cell.length_a   1.000
_cell.length_b   1.000
_cell.length_c   1.000
_cell.angle_alpha   90.00
_cell.angle_beta   90.00
_cell.angle_gamma   90.00
#
_symmetry.space_group_name_H-M   'P 1'
#
loop_
_entity.id
_entity.type
_entity.pdbx_description
1 polymer ?
#
loop_
_entity_poly.entity_id
_entity_poly.type
_entity_poly.pdbx_seq_one_letter_code
_entity_poly.pdbx_strand_id
1 'polypeptide(L)'
;MASPEADQNLEEPSRFVQFLESFDRHPLSFDPEAELTLALDKSLKAYHSQLIALGGAIGTGLFIGSGLGLANAGPIPLLGAFTFVGFTLCPTVFALGEMATLFPVPGGFFEHARMYTDEAWGAAMGWNYTLQWLITLPLELVAASITLSYWSQPIHHSVWVTIFLAGIITINIFGVKGFANVEATLSIVKVVAIVGFIIFGILLDVGLGFGGSAKGVHTWYNPGAAQNGWYGFCSVVVTAAFAYSGSEMVGLTAAEQENPKRDLPKAIKKVFWRIGLFYIASIFVVGLLVPYTDPKLLRDAHFDSAASPFVIAIKNASVPVLPSILNSIILVTVLSVANSSAYGSSRVLNAMANAGLAPKAFAYIDTQGRPLRCFYLAFAFGLLAYLSELKDQNTVFTWLLSTCGLSVIISWTSICVTHLRFRQALKLHGKHLDTLPYRSPLGIIGSWTGLCCCMFIIILQFITALKPIGYQTMSGNQRAQAFFLSFMSFPLVGLTYLGFKFFKGTKIHGISFSRKALLSFQDVRIEWGEGTNVVDLRPGYDVDFSESWNLGDYIVWAREHPDQVVWDDPLWLVPEKLRPLVKSMEFPWR
;
A
#
# COMPACT_ATOMS: atom_id res chain seq x y z
N MET A 1 -7.54 34.85 -57.68
CA MET A 1 -7.16 33.85 -56.66
C MET A 1 -6.15 34.50 -55.75
N ALA A 2 -6.46 34.62 -54.46
CA ALA A 2 -5.53 34.99 -53.40
C ALA A 2 -6.21 34.60 -52.08
N SER A 3 -5.78 33.49 -51.47
CA SER A 3 -6.20 33.09 -50.12
C SER A 3 -5.33 33.82 -49.11
N PRO A 4 -5.91 34.43 -48.05
CA PRO A 4 -5.12 34.90 -46.92
C PRO A 4 -4.68 33.69 -46.10
N GLU A 5 -3.46 33.21 -46.32
CA GLU A 5 -2.75 32.39 -45.36
C GLU A 5 -2.41 33.27 -44.15
N ALA A 6 -3.33 33.30 -43.18
CA ALA A 6 -3.09 34.00 -41.92
C ALA A 6 -2.11 33.18 -41.06
N ASP A 7 -1.08 33.84 -40.53
CA ASP A 7 -0.08 33.25 -39.64
C ASP A 7 -0.72 32.44 -38.51
N GLN A 8 -0.57 31.12 -38.58
CA GLN A 8 -0.75 30.21 -37.43
C GLN A 8 0.60 29.74 -36.89
N ASN A 9 1.59 30.63 -36.92
CA ASN A 9 2.75 30.58 -36.02
C ASN A 9 2.30 30.92 -34.59
N LEU A 10 1.49 30.03 -33.99
CA LEU A 10 1.26 30.01 -32.56
C LEU A 10 2.59 29.70 -31.88
N GLU A 11 3.22 30.70 -31.24
CA GLU A 11 4.39 30.49 -30.42
C GLU A 11 4.09 29.40 -29.38
N GLU A 12 4.88 28.32 -29.33
CA GLU A 12 4.70 27.30 -28.31
C GLU A 12 4.76 27.98 -26.93
N PRO A 13 3.72 27.84 -26.08
CA PRO A 13 3.69 28.53 -24.80
C PRO A 13 4.94 28.16 -24.00
N SER A 14 5.59 29.14 -23.38
CA SER A 14 6.86 28.90 -22.69
C SER A 14 6.74 27.76 -21.68
N ARG A 15 7.84 27.01 -21.44
CA ARG A 15 7.82 25.86 -20.51
C ARG A 15 7.30 26.18 -19.10
N PHE A 16 7.33 27.45 -18.68
CA PHE A 16 6.72 27.90 -17.43
C PHE A 16 5.20 28.07 -17.54
N VAL A 17 4.69 28.58 -18.68
CA VAL A 17 3.24 28.65 -18.97
C VAL A 17 2.66 27.24 -19.11
N GLN A 18 3.29 26.36 -19.89
CA GLN A 18 2.93 24.93 -19.97
C GLN A 18 2.90 24.26 -18.60
N PHE A 19 3.81 24.64 -17.70
CA PHE A 19 3.84 24.13 -16.33
C PHE A 19 2.71 24.70 -15.44
N LEU A 20 2.25 25.94 -15.66
CA LEU A 20 1.08 26.48 -14.96
C LEU A 20 -0.23 25.86 -15.49
N GLU A 21 -0.41 25.81 -16.81
CA GLU A 21 -1.50 25.10 -17.50
C GLU A 21 -1.53 23.60 -17.14
N SER A 22 -0.39 23.03 -16.73
CA SER A 22 -0.32 21.64 -16.25
C SER A 22 -1.24 21.36 -15.06
N PHE A 23 -1.55 22.37 -14.24
CA PHE A 23 -2.40 22.27 -13.04
C PHE A 23 -3.89 22.48 -13.33
N ASP A 24 -4.27 22.90 -14.53
CA ASP A 24 -5.68 23.01 -14.90
C ASP A 24 -6.33 21.63 -14.95
N ARG A 25 -7.65 21.59 -14.72
CA ARG A 25 -8.39 20.32 -14.73
C ARG A 25 -8.17 19.64 -16.07
N HIS A 26 -7.90 18.33 -16.07
CA HIS A 26 -7.86 17.58 -17.32
C HIS A 26 -9.16 17.88 -18.09
N PRO A 27 -9.10 18.31 -19.36
CA PRO A 27 -10.30 18.58 -20.13
C PRO A 27 -11.16 17.32 -20.11
N LEU A 28 -12.42 17.48 -19.71
CA LEU A 28 -13.40 16.42 -19.87
C LEU A 28 -13.61 16.28 -21.38
N SER A 29 -13.20 15.14 -21.91
CA SER A 29 -13.61 14.71 -23.23
C SER A 29 -15.14 14.69 -23.28
N PHE A 30 -15.73 15.27 -24.32
CA PHE A 30 -17.13 14.98 -24.66
C PHE A 30 -17.31 13.54 -25.17
N ASP A 31 -16.20 12.79 -25.27
CA ASP A 31 -16.14 11.37 -25.56
C ASP A 31 -16.20 10.56 -24.23
N PRO A 32 -17.26 9.77 -23.97
CA PRO A 32 -17.41 8.95 -22.76
C PRO A 32 -16.30 7.91 -22.59
N GLU A 33 -15.69 7.50 -23.71
CA GLU A 33 -14.53 6.61 -23.79
C GLU A 33 -13.38 7.04 -22.87
N ALA A 34 -13.20 8.36 -22.70
CA ALA A 34 -12.09 8.95 -21.97
C ALA A 34 -12.43 9.41 -20.54
N GLU A 35 -13.69 9.63 -20.16
CA GLU A 35 -14.03 9.82 -18.73
C GLU A 35 -13.67 8.57 -17.88
N LEU A 36 -13.73 7.38 -18.48
CA LEU A 36 -13.55 6.11 -17.78
C LEU A 36 -12.13 5.51 -17.92
N THR A 37 -11.36 5.93 -18.93
CA THR A 37 -9.99 5.42 -19.19
C THR A 37 -8.87 6.43 -18.93
N LEU A 38 -9.16 7.74 -18.95
CA LEU A 38 -8.18 8.80 -19.11
C LEU A 38 -7.97 9.63 -17.82
N ALA A 39 -8.04 8.93 -16.68
CA ALA A 39 -7.86 9.50 -15.34
C ALA A 39 -6.42 9.48 -14.82
N LEU A 40 -5.55 8.58 -15.32
CA LEU A 40 -4.18 8.41 -14.80
C LEU A 40 -3.17 8.21 -15.94
N ASP A 41 -2.03 8.88 -15.83
CA ASP A 41 -0.92 8.84 -16.78
C ASP A 41 -0.22 7.47 -16.76
N LYS A 42 -0.35 6.70 -17.85
CA LYS A 42 0.20 5.33 -18.01
C LYS A 42 1.71 5.31 -18.28
N SER A 43 2.48 6.15 -17.59
CA SER A 43 3.91 6.38 -17.82
C SER A 43 4.85 5.51 -16.98
N LEU A 44 4.32 4.54 -16.20
CA LEU A 44 5.15 3.60 -15.44
C LEU A 44 5.77 2.54 -16.36
N LYS A 45 6.94 2.90 -16.90
CA LYS A 45 7.87 1.99 -17.58
C LYS A 45 8.14 0.74 -16.73
N ALA A 46 8.29 -0.40 -17.40
CA ALA A 46 8.47 -1.72 -16.76
C ALA A 46 9.56 -1.77 -15.68
N TYR A 47 10.61 -0.94 -15.73
CA TYR A 47 11.65 -0.89 -14.71
C TYR A 47 11.25 -0.10 -13.44
N HIS A 48 10.41 0.94 -13.56
CA HIS A 48 9.88 1.69 -12.41
C HIS A 48 9.12 0.75 -11.48
N SER A 49 8.07 0.09 -11.99
CA SER A 49 7.22 -0.82 -11.22
C SER A 49 8.00 -1.98 -10.61
N GLN A 50 9.05 -2.46 -11.30
CA GLN A 50 9.93 -3.50 -10.79
C GLN A 50 10.91 -3.04 -9.69
N LEU A 51 11.36 -1.79 -9.69
CA LEU A 51 12.19 -1.22 -8.64
C LEU A 51 11.34 -0.80 -7.43
N ILE A 52 10.19 -0.18 -7.66
CA ILE A 52 9.19 0.15 -6.63
C ILE A 52 8.73 -1.13 -5.91
N ALA A 53 8.46 -2.23 -6.63
CA ALA A 53 8.14 -3.51 -5.99
C ALA A 53 9.30 -4.09 -5.14
N LEU A 54 10.54 -3.82 -5.53
CA LEU A 54 11.74 -4.35 -4.88
C LEU A 54 12.17 -3.53 -3.65
N GLY A 55 12.05 -2.20 -3.70
CA GLY A 55 12.55 -1.27 -2.67
C GLY A 55 11.51 -0.31 -2.07
N GLY A 56 10.35 -0.10 -2.69
CA GLY A 56 9.37 0.90 -2.23
C GLY A 56 8.75 0.63 -0.86
N ALA A 57 8.56 -0.65 -0.51
CA ALA A 57 8.08 -1.07 0.82
C ALA A 57 9.14 -1.00 1.93
N ILE A 58 10.41 -0.82 1.58
CA ILE A 58 11.51 -0.79 2.56
C ILE A 58 11.57 0.62 3.16
N GLY A 59 11.43 0.70 4.50
CA GLY A 59 11.28 1.94 5.27
C GLY A 59 11.36 1.75 6.79
N THR A 60 10.69 2.61 7.55
CA THR A 60 10.75 2.68 9.02
C THR A 60 10.52 1.34 9.70
N GLY A 61 9.57 0.52 9.23
CA GLY A 61 9.25 -0.76 9.87
C GLY A 61 10.41 -1.75 9.90
N LEU A 62 11.25 -1.77 8.84
CA LEU A 62 12.45 -2.61 8.82
C LEU A 62 13.59 -1.97 9.61
N PHE A 63 13.90 -0.69 9.37
CA PHE A 63 15.13 -0.08 9.92
C PHE A 63 15.00 0.42 11.37
N ILE A 64 13.81 0.78 11.84
CA ILE A 64 13.57 1.40 13.15
C ILE A 64 12.62 0.53 13.98
N GLY A 65 11.50 0.07 13.39
CA GLY A 65 10.54 -0.82 14.04
C GLY A 65 11.15 -2.14 14.52
N SER A 66 12.13 -2.68 13.79
CA SER A 66 12.88 -3.86 14.23
C SER A 66 13.73 -3.63 15.49
N GLY A 67 14.09 -2.40 15.85
CA GLY A 67 14.81 -2.08 17.08
C GLY A 67 13.93 -2.26 18.32
N LEU A 68 12.72 -1.69 18.28
CA LEU A 68 11.67 -1.92 19.26
C LEU A 68 11.28 -3.41 19.32
N GLY A 69 11.22 -4.07 18.15
CA GLY A 69 10.93 -5.49 18.06
C GLY A 69 12.00 -6.37 18.72
N LEU A 70 13.28 -6.10 18.45
CA LEU A 70 14.41 -6.82 19.04
C LEU A 70 14.42 -6.65 20.56
N ALA A 71 14.26 -5.42 21.06
CA ALA A 71 14.22 -5.13 22.49
C ALA A 71 13.09 -5.86 23.23
N ASN A 72 11.91 -5.98 22.61
CA ASN A 72 10.72 -6.58 23.20
C ASN A 72 10.65 -8.11 23.09
N ALA A 73 11.22 -8.69 22.03
CA ALA A 73 11.00 -10.10 21.68
C ALA A 73 12.28 -10.95 21.64
N GLY A 74 13.47 -10.35 21.51
CA GLY A 74 14.72 -11.07 21.28
C GLY A 74 14.86 -11.60 19.84
N PRO A 75 16.06 -12.06 19.45
CA PRO A 75 16.39 -12.31 18.05
C PRO A 75 15.59 -13.45 17.40
N ILE A 76 15.36 -14.58 18.08
CA ILE A 76 14.61 -15.70 17.49
C ILE A 76 13.12 -15.35 17.32
N PRO A 77 12.39 -14.83 18.33
CA PRO A 77 11.00 -14.42 18.15
C PRO A 77 10.81 -13.31 17.11
N LEU A 78 11.74 -12.36 17.00
CA LEU A 78 11.72 -11.34 15.95
C LEU A 78 11.86 -11.97 14.55
N LEU A 79 12.87 -12.81 14.35
CA LEU A 79 13.09 -13.54 13.08
C LEU A 79 11.90 -14.43 12.72
N GLY A 80 11.33 -15.13 13.71
CA GLY A 80 10.13 -15.93 13.56
C GLY A 80 8.93 -15.11 13.12
N ALA A 81 8.72 -13.93 13.68
CA ALA A 81 7.63 -13.03 13.29
C ALA A 81 7.81 -12.48 11.86
N PHE A 82 9.00 -12.00 11.51
CA PHE A 82 9.31 -11.55 10.14
C PHE A 82 9.20 -12.69 9.11
N THR A 83 9.49 -13.93 9.50
CA THR A 83 9.31 -15.12 8.66
C THR A 83 7.83 -15.49 8.51
N PHE A 84 7.06 -15.52 9.60
CA PHE A 84 5.63 -15.86 9.60
C PHE A 84 4.78 -14.84 8.83
N VAL A 85 5.06 -13.55 9.01
CA VAL A 85 4.38 -12.49 8.26
C VAL A 85 4.81 -12.49 6.79
N GLY A 86 6.09 -12.75 6.49
CA GLY A 86 6.56 -12.96 5.10
C GLY A 86 5.82 -14.13 4.42
N PHE A 87 5.67 -15.26 5.11
CA PHE A 87 4.89 -16.41 4.67
C PHE A 87 3.40 -16.08 4.46
N THR A 88 2.82 -15.20 5.28
CA THR A 88 1.44 -14.70 5.15
C THR A 88 1.28 -13.78 3.93
N LEU A 89 2.29 -12.96 3.65
CA LEU A 89 2.30 -12.00 2.55
C LEU A 89 2.43 -12.69 1.18
N CYS A 90 3.29 -13.71 1.06
CA CYS A 90 3.54 -14.46 -0.17
C CYS A 90 2.26 -14.85 -0.95
N PRO A 91 1.30 -15.60 -0.39
CA PRO A 91 0.07 -15.95 -1.08
C PRO A 91 -0.85 -14.74 -1.32
N THR A 92 -0.81 -13.74 -0.44
CA THR A 92 -1.61 -12.51 -0.57
C THR A 92 -1.21 -11.73 -1.82
N VAL A 93 0.09 -11.56 -2.09
CA VAL A 93 0.58 -10.88 -3.31
C VAL A 93 0.34 -11.72 -4.57
N PHE A 94 0.44 -13.05 -4.49
CA PHE A 94 0.04 -13.92 -5.61
C PHE A 94 -1.45 -13.80 -5.95
N ALA A 95 -2.32 -13.77 -4.94
CA ALA A 95 -3.77 -13.62 -5.07
C ALA A 95 -4.16 -12.24 -5.64
N LEU A 96 -3.55 -11.17 -5.12
CA LEU A 96 -3.68 -9.82 -5.67
C LEU A 96 -3.25 -9.76 -7.14
N GLY A 97 -2.10 -10.36 -7.44
CA GLY A 97 -1.50 -10.34 -8.76
C GLY A 97 -2.40 -10.90 -9.84
N GLU A 98 -2.98 -12.08 -9.60
CA GLU A 98 -3.88 -12.76 -10.54
C GLU A 98 -5.12 -11.93 -10.87
N MET A 99 -5.74 -11.28 -9.87
CA MET A 99 -6.86 -10.35 -10.09
C MET A 99 -6.42 -9.11 -10.88
N ALA A 100 -5.32 -8.47 -10.47
CA ALA A 100 -4.86 -7.20 -11.06
C ALA A 100 -4.21 -7.36 -12.44
N THR A 101 -3.75 -8.56 -12.83
CA THR A 101 -3.32 -8.84 -14.22
C THR A 101 -4.49 -9.05 -15.18
N LEU A 102 -5.64 -9.50 -14.68
CA LEU A 102 -6.84 -9.70 -15.49
C LEU A 102 -7.65 -8.40 -15.61
N PHE A 103 -7.78 -7.67 -14.49
CA PHE A 103 -8.53 -6.42 -14.41
C PHE A 103 -7.67 -5.31 -13.75
N PRO A 104 -6.77 -4.64 -14.50
CA PRO A 104 -5.94 -3.55 -13.98
C PRO A 104 -6.77 -2.28 -13.74
N VAL A 105 -7.49 -2.23 -12.62
CA VAL A 105 -8.43 -1.15 -12.25
C VAL A 105 -7.77 -0.06 -11.39
N PRO A 106 -8.10 1.24 -11.61
CA PRO A 106 -7.72 2.31 -10.69
C PRO A 106 -8.19 2.03 -9.26
N GLY A 107 -7.31 2.24 -8.27
CA GLY A 107 -7.57 1.87 -6.88
C GLY A 107 -7.23 0.41 -6.50
N GLY A 108 -7.07 -0.48 -7.49
CA GLY A 108 -6.58 -1.85 -7.29
C GLY A 108 -7.49 -2.70 -6.38
N PHE A 109 -6.94 -3.15 -5.24
CA PHE A 109 -7.57 -4.24 -4.47
C PHE A 109 -8.88 -3.86 -3.76
N PHE A 110 -9.10 -2.60 -3.40
CA PHE A 110 -10.39 -2.20 -2.81
C PHE A 110 -11.50 -2.26 -3.86
N GLU A 111 -11.16 -1.98 -5.13
CA GLU A 111 -12.11 -2.01 -6.24
C GLU A 111 -12.44 -3.46 -6.64
N HIS A 112 -11.45 -4.36 -6.64
CA HIS A 112 -11.72 -5.81 -6.68
C HIS A 112 -12.65 -6.25 -5.53
N ALA A 113 -12.48 -5.70 -4.32
CA ALA A 113 -13.36 -6.02 -3.19
C ALA A 113 -14.78 -5.42 -3.36
N ARG A 114 -14.91 -4.25 -3.99
CA ARG A 114 -16.20 -3.65 -4.40
C ARG A 114 -16.93 -4.54 -5.42
N MET A 115 -16.21 -5.03 -6.43
CA MET A 115 -16.73 -5.90 -7.49
C MET A 115 -17.11 -7.30 -7.00
N TYR A 116 -16.18 -8.02 -6.37
CA TYR A 116 -16.38 -9.45 -6.07
C TYR A 116 -16.95 -9.73 -4.69
N THR A 117 -16.84 -8.82 -3.72
CA THR A 117 -17.25 -9.04 -2.32
C THR A 117 -18.55 -8.30 -1.97
N ASP A 118 -18.50 -6.98 -1.83
CA ASP A 118 -19.65 -6.13 -1.49
C ASP A 118 -19.26 -4.64 -1.63
N GLU A 119 -20.16 -3.79 -2.10
CA GLU A 119 -19.85 -2.37 -2.33
C GLU A 119 -19.40 -1.64 -1.06
N ALA A 120 -20.09 -1.86 0.06
CA ALA A 120 -19.77 -1.21 1.33
C ALA A 120 -18.48 -1.79 1.95
N TRP A 121 -18.15 -3.06 1.66
CA TRP A 121 -16.85 -3.63 2.03
C TRP A 121 -15.72 -3.03 1.20
N GLY A 122 -15.89 -2.88 -0.12
CA GLY A 122 -14.96 -2.16 -0.99
C GLY A 122 -14.70 -0.73 -0.50
N ALA A 123 -15.76 -0.01 -0.12
CA ALA A 123 -15.66 1.33 0.46
C ALA A 123 -14.88 1.34 1.79
N ALA A 124 -15.18 0.42 2.70
CA ALA A 124 -14.47 0.31 3.98
C ALA A 124 -12.98 0.00 3.78
N MET A 125 -12.62 -0.86 2.82
CA MET A 125 -11.22 -1.17 2.48
C MET A 125 -10.50 0.01 1.82
N GLY A 126 -11.17 0.74 0.93
CA GLY A 126 -10.62 1.96 0.32
C GLY A 126 -10.33 3.04 1.36
N TRP A 127 -11.24 3.28 2.30
CA TRP A 127 -11.04 4.24 3.40
C TRP A 127 -9.97 3.77 4.40
N ASN A 128 -9.95 2.49 4.76
CA ASN A 128 -8.91 1.89 5.60
C ASN A 128 -7.51 2.09 4.99
N TYR A 129 -7.34 1.72 3.71
CA TYR A 129 -6.05 1.83 3.02
C TYR A 129 -5.64 3.28 2.70
N THR A 130 -6.61 4.17 2.45
CA THR A 130 -6.37 5.62 2.33
C THR A 130 -5.85 6.19 3.64
N LEU A 131 -6.55 5.94 4.75
CA LEU A 131 -6.19 6.47 6.07
C LEU A 131 -4.87 5.87 6.59
N GLN A 132 -4.59 4.60 6.29
CA GLN A 132 -3.27 3.99 6.50
C GLN A 132 -2.16 4.83 5.85
N TRP A 133 -2.25 5.14 4.55
CA TRP A 133 -1.23 5.93 3.88
C TRP A 133 -1.19 7.40 4.34
N LEU A 134 -2.33 8.01 4.65
CA LEU A 134 -2.39 9.35 5.25
C LEU A 134 -1.70 9.40 6.63
N ILE A 135 -1.68 8.30 7.38
CA ILE A 135 -1.03 8.19 8.70
C ILE A 135 0.44 7.73 8.57
N THR A 136 0.80 6.95 7.55
CA THR A 136 2.19 6.57 7.27
C THR A 136 3.05 7.79 6.86
N LEU A 137 2.49 8.77 6.15
CA LEU A 137 3.21 10.00 5.78
C LEU A 137 3.80 10.75 7.01
N PRO A 138 3.02 11.16 8.03
CA PRO A 138 3.58 11.77 9.22
C PRO A 138 4.41 10.81 10.07
N LEU A 139 4.12 9.50 10.08
CA LEU A 139 4.96 8.48 10.76
C LEU A 139 6.40 8.46 10.20
N GLU A 140 6.55 8.39 8.89
CA GLU A 140 7.87 8.37 8.23
C GLU A 140 8.59 9.74 8.33
N LEU A 141 7.86 10.86 8.41
CA LEU A 141 8.43 12.19 8.71
C LEU A 141 8.93 12.30 10.16
N VAL A 142 8.18 11.77 11.14
CA VAL A 142 8.64 11.65 12.53
C VAL A 142 9.88 10.74 12.59
N ALA A 143 9.87 9.61 11.88
CA ALA A 143 11.03 8.71 11.78
C ALA A 143 12.26 9.39 11.14
N ALA A 144 12.08 10.23 10.14
CA ALA A 144 13.14 11.04 9.53
C ALA A 144 13.75 12.02 10.55
N SER A 145 12.91 12.69 11.34
CA SER A 145 13.37 13.61 12.40
C SER A 145 14.12 12.88 13.54
N ILE A 146 13.67 11.69 13.93
CA ILE A 146 14.37 10.82 14.89
C ILE A 146 15.75 10.40 14.33
N THR A 147 15.81 10.04 13.04
CA THR A 147 17.04 9.57 12.39
C THR A 147 18.11 10.67 12.36
N LEU A 148 17.72 11.95 12.31
CA LEU A 148 18.65 13.08 12.40
C LEU A 148 19.30 13.25 13.78
N SER A 149 18.65 12.80 14.86
CA SER A 149 19.20 12.86 16.22
C SER A 149 20.54 12.09 16.36
N TYR A 150 20.86 11.19 15.43
CA TYR A 150 22.17 10.54 15.30
C TYR A 150 23.35 11.52 15.25
N TRP A 151 23.18 12.66 14.58
CA TRP A 151 24.23 13.68 14.42
C TRP A 151 24.16 14.79 15.48
N SER A 152 23.32 14.64 16.52
CA SER A 152 23.19 15.56 17.67
C SER A 152 23.11 17.05 17.28
N GLN A 153 22.39 17.37 16.22
CA GLN A 153 22.30 18.73 15.70
C GLN A 153 21.47 19.64 16.63
N PRO A 154 21.88 20.89 16.87
CA PRO A 154 21.17 21.83 17.76
C PRO A 154 19.95 22.47 17.08
N ILE A 155 19.26 21.73 16.22
CA ILE A 155 18.18 22.22 15.36
C ILE A 155 16.91 21.44 15.67
N HIS A 156 15.84 22.17 15.98
CA HIS A 156 14.49 21.67 16.23
C HIS A 156 13.99 20.71 15.12
N HIS A 157 13.41 19.58 15.53
CA HIS A 157 12.88 18.54 14.63
C HIS A 157 11.83 19.07 13.66
N SER A 158 11.03 20.04 14.10
CA SER A 158 10.04 20.79 13.31
C SER A 158 10.64 21.46 12.08
N VAL A 159 11.83 22.06 12.16
CA VAL A 159 12.51 22.67 11.01
C VAL A 159 12.81 21.62 9.93
N TRP A 160 13.23 20.43 10.36
CA TRP A 160 13.48 19.31 9.45
C TRP A 160 12.19 18.72 8.88
N VAL A 161 11.12 18.62 9.67
CA VAL A 161 9.78 18.27 9.19
C VAL A 161 9.32 19.24 8.08
N THR A 162 9.54 20.55 8.24
CA THR A 162 9.25 21.55 7.18
C THR A 162 10.03 21.27 5.91
N ILE A 163 11.34 21.06 6.00
CA ILE A 163 12.24 20.80 4.86
C ILE A 163 11.83 19.51 4.14
N PHE A 164 11.56 18.43 4.88
CA PHE A 164 11.18 17.14 4.33
C PHE A 164 9.79 17.19 3.66
N LEU A 165 8.80 17.82 4.29
CA LEU A 165 7.47 17.97 3.71
C LEU A 165 7.51 18.84 2.44
N ALA A 166 8.28 19.93 2.44
CA ALA A 166 8.50 20.76 1.24
C ALA A 166 9.19 19.97 0.10
N GLY A 167 10.16 19.11 0.42
CA GLY A 167 10.79 18.20 -0.55
C GLY A 167 9.80 17.22 -1.17
N ILE A 168 8.95 16.56 -0.36
CA ILE A 168 7.93 15.62 -0.85
C ILE A 168 6.86 16.35 -1.69
N ILE A 169 6.43 17.55 -1.28
CA ILE A 169 5.53 18.41 -2.09
C ILE A 169 6.16 18.69 -3.46
N THR A 170 7.43 19.09 -3.48
CA THR A 170 8.18 19.39 -4.71
C THR A 170 8.26 18.17 -5.64
N ILE A 171 8.50 16.97 -5.12
CA ILE A 171 8.55 15.73 -5.91
C ILE A 171 7.17 15.42 -6.53
N ASN A 172 6.10 15.53 -5.75
CA ASN A 172 4.75 15.15 -6.19
C ASN A 172 4.11 16.17 -7.15
N ILE A 173 4.58 17.42 -7.14
CA ILE A 173 4.27 18.42 -8.18
C ILE A 173 4.68 17.93 -9.59
N PHE A 174 5.74 17.14 -9.72
CA PHE A 174 6.15 16.53 -11.01
C PHE A 174 5.39 15.23 -11.35
N GLY A 175 4.31 14.91 -10.61
CA GLY A 175 3.37 13.84 -10.92
C GLY A 175 3.95 12.42 -10.89
N VAL A 176 3.28 11.49 -11.59
CA VAL A 176 3.67 10.06 -11.66
C VAL A 176 5.11 9.92 -12.17
N LYS A 177 5.48 10.69 -13.20
CA LYS A 177 6.82 10.69 -13.78
C LYS A 177 7.89 11.14 -12.77
N GLY A 178 7.64 12.21 -12.01
CA GLY A 178 8.54 12.67 -10.94
C GLY A 178 8.68 11.63 -9.81
N PHE A 179 7.55 11.16 -9.30
CA PHE A 179 7.48 10.11 -8.27
C PHE A 179 8.26 8.85 -8.67
N ALA A 180 7.98 8.30 -9.85
CA ALA A 180 8.51 7.01 -10.29
C ALA A 180 10.02 7.03 -10.56
N ASN A 181 10.54 8.12 -11.13
CA ASN A 181 11.98 8.27 -11.34
C ASN A 181 12.73 8.35 -9.99
N VAL A 182 12.25 9.19 -9.07
CA VAL A 182 12.85 9.32 -7.72
C VAL A 182 12.79 7.99 -6.98
N GLU A 183 11.62 7.36 -6.88
CA GLU A 183 11.44 6.14 -6.10
C GLU A 183 12.21 4.94 -6.69
N ALA A 184 12.39 4.89 -8.02
CA ALA A 184 13.26 3.92 -8.67
C ALA A 184 14.74 4.12 -8.32
N THR A 185 15.25 5.36 -8.37
CA THR A 185 16.63 5.69 -7.97
C THR A 185 16.87 5.39 -6.50
N LEU A 186 15.96 5.80 -5.61
CA LEU A 186 16.09 5.54 -4.17
C LEU A 186 16.01 4.06 -3.85
N SER A 187 15.14 3.29 -4.53
CA SER A 187 15.07 1.83 -4.39
C SER A 187 16.38 1.11 -4.71
N ILE A 188 17.19 1.60 -5.66
CA ILE A 188 18.53 1.05 -5.93
C ILE A 188 19.45 1.27 -4.71
N VAL A 189 19.45 2.47 -4.11
CA VAL A 189 20.25 2.77 -2.91
C VAL A 189 19.84 1.89 -1.73
N LYS A 190 18.53 1.71 -1.49
CA LYS A 190 18.00 0.82 -0.45
C LYS A 190 18.51 -0.62 -0.60
N VAL A 191 18.45 -1.16 -1.82
CA VAL A 191 18.88 -2.54 -2.11
C VAL A 191 20.39 -2.71 -1.93
N VAL A 192 21.21 -1.80 -2.47
CA VAL A 192 22.67 -1.84 -2.31
C VAL A 192 23.06 -1.77 -0.84
N ALA A 193 22.41 -0.92 -0.05
CA ALA A 193 22.67 -0.77 1.36
C ALA A 193 22.34 -2.04 2.19
N ILE A 194 21.21 -2.69 1.92
CA ILE A 194 20.82 -3.91 2.64
C ILE A 194 21.71 -5.10 2.24
N VAL A 195 22.02 -5.27 0.95
CA VAL A 195 22.96 -6.31 0.50
C VAL A 195 24.35 -6.07 1.09
N GLY A 196 24.82 -4.81 1.09
CA GLY A 196 26.08 -4.42 1.72
C GLY A 196 26.09 -4.69 3.22
N PHE A 197 25.01 -4.37 3.94
CA PHE A 197 24.85 -4.66 5.37
C PHE A 197 24.86 -6.16 5.67
N ILE A 198 24.17 -6.98 4.87
CA ILE A 198 24.14 -8.45 5.05
C ILE A 198 25.54 -9.03 4.86
N ILE A 199 26.24 -8.66 3.78
CA ILE A 199 27.62 -9.10 3.52
C ILE A 199 28.55 -8.66 4.65
N PHE A 200 28.55 -7.36 4.99
CA PHE A 200 29.35 -6.80 6.08
C PHE A 200 29.09 -7.49 7.41
N GLY A 201 27.82 -7.73 7.74
CA GLY A 201 27.42 -8.35 9.00
C GLY A 201 27.80 -9.82 9.11
N ILE A 202 27.71 -10.60 8.01
CA ILE A 202 28.21 -11.98 7.96
C ILE A 202 29.74 -11.99 8.14
N LEU A 203 30.47 -11.07 7.48
CA LEU A 203 31.93 -10.95 7.63
C LEU A 203 32.34 -10.60 9.07
N LEU A 204 31.61 -9.71 9.74
CA LEU A 204 31.81 -9.42 11.16
C LEU A 204 31.54 -10.65 12.05
N ASP A 205 30.49 -11.40 11.76
CA ASP A 205 30.07 -12.54 12.59
C ASP A 205 31.08 -13.69 12.56
N VAL A 206 31.67 -13.96 11.39
CA VAL A 206 32.77 -14.94 11.24
C VAL A 206 34.14 -14.40 11.70
N GLY A 207 34.20 -13.18 12.25
CA GLY A 207 35.39 -12.63 12.90
C GLY A 207 36.33 -11.80 12.02
N LEU A 208 35.96 -11.50 10.77
CA LEU A 208 36.76 -10.68 9.83
C LEU A 208 36.62 -9.16 10.09
N GLY A 209 36.22 -8.77 11.30
CA GLY A 209 36.14 -7.39 11.77
C GLY A 209 37.35 -6.96 12.62
N PHE A 210 37.43 -5.67 12.96
CA PHE A 210 38.52 -5.07 13.74
C PHE A 210 38.76 -5.68 15.14
N GLY A 211 37.86 -6.53 15.64
CA GLY A 211 38.02 -7.28 16.89
C GLY A 211 38.60 -8.69 16.75
N GLY A 212 38.75 -9.22 15.53
CA GLY A 212 39.42 -10.50 15.24
C GLY A 212 38.77 -11.78 15.78
N SER A 213 37.61 -11.71 16.43
CA SER A 213 36.92 -12.87 17.02
C SER A 213 35.57 -13.14 16.36
N ALA A 214 35.35 -14.39 15.99
CA ALA A 214 34.04 -14.86 15.52
C ALA A 214 33.03 -14.80 16.67
N LYS A 215 31.86 -14.21 16.42
CA LYS A 215 30.77 -14.08 17.38
C LYS A 215 29.80 -15.25 17.25
N GLY A 216 29.40 -15.57 16.02
CA GLY A 216 28.31 -16.49 15.75
C GLY A 216 27.03 -16.10 16.50
N VAL A 217 26.24 -17.10 16.83
CA VAL A 217 25.01 -16.99 17.65
C VAL A 217 25.27 -16.65 19.14
N HIS A 218 26.40 -16.04 19.52
CA HIS A 218 26.70 -15.67 20.92
C HIS A 218 25.58 -14.84 21.56
N THR A 219 25.05 -13.84 20.84
CA THR A 219 23.93 -12.99 21.28
C THR A 219 22.65 -13.78 21.60
N TRP A 220 22.47 -14.95 20.98
CA TRP A 220 21.34 -15.85 21.21
C TRP A 220 21.55 -16.77 22.43
N TYR A 221 22.77 -16.88 22.95
CA TYR A 221 23.08 -17.57 24.22
C TYR A 221 23.22 -16.59 25.39
N ASN A 222 23.80 -15.41 25.15
CA ASN A 222 24.03 -14.36 26.13
C ASN A 222 23.81 -12.98 25.46
N PRO A 223 22.75 -12.24 25.82
CA PRO A 223 21.80 -12.45 26.93
C PRO A 223 20.78 -13.59 26.73
N GLY A 224 20.57 -14.05 25.49
CA GLY A 224 19.61 -15.13 25.20
C GLY A 224 18.82 -14.91 23.91
N ALA A 225 18.17 -15.97 23.42
CA ALA A 225 17.53 -15.98 22.11
C ALA A 225 16.14 -15.33 22.06
N ALA A 226 15.47 -15.19 23.21
CA ALA A 226 14.10 -14.74 23.32
C ALA A 226 13.89 -13.88 24.58
N GLN A 227 13.19 -12.76 24.40
CA GLN A 227 12.75 -11.86 25.48
C GLN A 227 11.21 -11.91 25.54
N ASN A 228 10.62 -11.86 26.73
CA ASN A 228 9.17 -12.00 26.96
C ASN A 228 8.51 -13.29 26.40
N GLY A 229 9.30 -14.27 25.93
CA GLY A 229 8.85 -15.58 25.45
C GLY A 229 7.81 -15.49 24.32
N TRP A 230 6.73 -16.27 24.44
CA TRP A 230 5.62 -16.26 23.48
C TRP A 230 4.96 -14.87 23.33
N TYR A 231 4.80 -14.11 24.42
CA TYR A 231 4.26 -12.75 24.35
C TYR A 231 5.21 -11.79 23.62
N GLY A 232 6.52 -12.05 23.68
CA GLY A 232 7.54 -11.41 22.84
C GLY A 232 7.28 -11.62 21.36
N PHE A 233 7.12 -12.87 20.91
CA PHE A 233 6.74 -13.18 19.52
C PHE A 233 5.47 -12.42 19.11
N CYS A 234 4.39 -12.56 19.89
CA CYS A 234 3.10 -11.96 19.54
C CYS A 234 3.17 -10.43 19.40
N SER A 235 3.95 -9.73 20.23
CA SER A 235 4.00 -8.25 20.23
C SER A 235 4.68 -7.67 18.98
N VAL A 236 5.51 -8.46 18.29
CA VAL A 236 6.27 -7.98 17.13
C VAL A 236 5.67 -8.40 15.78
N VAL A 237 4.66 -9.25 15.77
CA VAL A 237 3.96 -9.69 14.54
C VAL A 237 3.33 -8.50 13.79
N VAL A 238 2.67 -7.57 14.47
CA VAL A 238 2.08 -6.39 13.80
C VAL A 238 3.15 -5.34 13.41
N THR A 239 4.28 -5.28 14.12
CA THR A 239 5.43 -4.47 13.70
C THR A 239 6.07 -5.02 12.42
N ALA A 240 6.18 -6.35 12.31
CA ALA A 240 6.60 -7.01 11.08
C ALA A 240 5.58 -6.81 9.95
N ALA A 241 4.27 -6.85 10.24
CA ALA A 241 3.22 -6.54 9.26
C ALA A 241 3.35 -5.12 8.69
N PHE A 242 3.57 -4.12 9.55
CA PHE A 242 3.87 -2.76 9.09
C PHE A 242 5.16 -2.70 8.26
N ALA A 243 6.23 -3.41 8.65
CA ALA A 243 7.47 -3.44 7.88
C ALA A 243 7.27 -3.98 6.44
N TYR A 244 6.30 -4.87 6.25
CA TYR A 244 5.88 -5.41 4.96
C TYR A 244 4.73 -4.62 4.27
N SER A 245 4.30 -3.48 4.81
CA SER A 245 3.31 -2.58 4.18
C SER A 245 3.79 -2.07 2.81
N GLY A 246 2.88 -1.74 1.90
CA GLY A 246 3.22 -1.30 0.55
C GLY A 246 3.60 -2.44 -0.41
N SER A 247 3.49 -3.69 0.04
CA SER A 247 3.59 -4.87 -0.84
C SER A 247 2.49 -4.88 -1.89
N GLU A 248 1.27 -4.61 -1.44
CA GLU A 248 0.04 -4.53 -2.22
C GLU A 248 -0.02 -3.28 -3.14
N MET A 249 0.89 -2.32 -2.96
CA MET A 249 1.01 -1.16 -3.86
C MET A 249 1.35 -1.57 -5.30
N VAL A 250 1.94 -2.76 -5.53
CA VAL A 250 2.13 -3.29 -6.90
C VAL A 250 0.79 -3.45 -7.65
N GLY A 251 -0.29 -3.82 -6.95
CA GLY A 251 -1.63 -3.91 -7.51
C GLY A 251 -2.30 -2.55 -7.72
N LEU A 252 -1.90 -1.52 -6.97
CA LEU A 252 -2.34 -0.13 -7.21
C LEU A 252 -1.67 0.46 -8.44
N THR A 253 -0.35 0.26 -8.61
CA THR A 253 0.40 0.69 -9.81
C THR A 253 -0.02 -0.03 -11.09
N ALA A 254 -0.82 -1.11 -11.01
CA ALA A 254 -1.20 -1.92 -12.16
C ALA A 254 -1.99 -1.12 -13.22
N ALA A 255 -2.78 -0.12 -12.81
CA ALA A 255 -3.54 0.74 -13.72
C ALA A 255 -2.66 1.81 -14.43
N GLU A 256 -1.49 2.14 -13.89
CA GLU A 256 -0.54 3.13 -14.43
C GLU A 256 0.59 2.49 -15.28
N GLN A 257 0.60 1.16 -15.44
CA GLN A 257 1.63 0.39 -16.17
C GLN A 257 1.35 0.31 -17.68
N GLU A 258 2.43 0.41 -18.50
CA GLU A 258 2.39 0.25 -19.95
C GLU A 258 1.85 -1.12 -20.41
N ASN A 259 2.17 -2.21 -19.69
CA ASN A 259 1.67 -3.55 -19.97
C ASN A 259 1.50 -4.37 -18.67
N PRO A 260 0.33 -4.31 -18.02
CA PRO A 260 0.10 -4.98 -16.74
C PRO A 260 0.20 -6.51 -16.84
N LYS A 261 -0.35 -7.10 -17.92
CA LYS A 261 -0.28 -8.55 -18.21
C LYS A 261 1.18 -9.06 -18.20
N ARG A 262 2.12 -8.28 -18.75
CA ARG A 262 3.54 -8.63 -18.89
C ARG A 262 4.39 -8.32 -17.65
N ASP A 263 4.21 -7.16 -17.03
CA ASP A 263 5.19 -6.62 -16.09
C ASP A 263 4.80 -6.73 -14.61
N LEU A 264 3.50 -6.77 -14.28
CA LEU A 264 3.04 -7.05 -12.93
C LEU A 264 3.50 -8.43 -12.42
N PRO A 265 3.48 -9.53 -13.21
CA PRO A 265 4.06 -10.83 -12.80
C PRO A 265 5.56 -10.77 -12.49
N LYS A 266 6.32 -9.87 -13.14
CA LYS A 266 7.75 -9.67 -12.87
C LYS A 266 7.96 -8.90 -11.55
N ALA A 267 7.13 -7.87 -11.31
CA ALA A 267 7.11 -7.13 -10.06
C ALA A 267 6.75 -8.04 -8.87
N ILE A 268 5.73 -8.89 -9.02
CA ILE A 268 5.33 -9.90 -8.02
C ILE A 268 6.49 -10.85 -7.68
N LYS A 269 7.17 -11.40 -8.69
CA LYS A 269 8.35 -12.27 -8.47
C LYS A 269 9.49 -11.58 -7.70
N LYS A 270 9.62 -10.25 -7.80
CA LYS A 270 10.62 -9.47 -7.03
C LYS A 270 10.25 -9.28 -5.55
N VAL A 271 8.97 -9.33 -5.19
CA VAL A 271 8.53 -9.28 -3.78
C VAL A 271 9.06 -10.49 -2.98
N PHE A 272 9.22 -11.66 -3.60
CA PHE A 272 9.76 -12.86 -2.94
C PHE A 272 11.24 -12.71 -2.56
N TRP A 273 12.04 -12.18 -3.49
CA TRP A 273 13.43 -11.83 -3.23
C TRP A 273 13.55 -10.79 -2.11
N ARG A 274 12.68 -9.78 -2.11
CA ARG A 274 12.59 -8.79 -1.04
C ARG A 274 12.31 -9.44 0.32
N ILE A 275 11.29 -10.30 0.43
CA ILE A 275 10.95 -11.01 1.68
C ILE A 275 12.11 -11.86 2.20
N GLY A 276 12.68 -12.74 1.37
CA GLY A 276 13.74 -13.64 1.80
C GLY A 276 15.06 -12.93 2.09
N LEU A 277 15.54 -12.12 1.15
CA LEU A 277 16.88 -11.53 1.21
C LEU A 277 16.92 -10.22 2.01
N PHE A 278 15.95 -9.33 1.84
CA PHE A 278 16.04 -7.98 2.44
C PHE A 278 15.33 -7.84 3.79
N TYR A 279 14.53 -8.82 4.20
CA TYR A 279 13.84 -8.82 5.50
C TYR A 279 14.33 -9.97 6.37
N ILE A 280 14.14 -11.23 5.96
CA ILE A 280 14.49 -12.38 6.80
C ILE A 280 16.00 -12.46 7.05
N ALA A 281 16.83 -12.39 5.99
CA ALA A 281 18.29 -12.47 6.15
C ALA A 281 18.89 -11.24 6.87
N SER A 282 18.33 -10.03 6.69
CA SER A 282 18.83 -8.85 7.41
C SER A 282 18.46 -8.86 8.89
N ILE A 283 17.25 -9.32 9.25
CA ILE A 283 16.82 -9.48 10.65
C ILE A 283 17.62 -10.60 11.33
N PHE A 284 17.95 -11.68 10.61
CA PHE A 284 18.88 -12.71 11.09
C PHE A 284 20.26 -12.12 11.41
N VAL A 285 20.88 -11.37 10.49
CA VAL A 285 22.17 -10.70 10.71
C VAL A 285 22.12 -9.68 11.85
N VAL A 286 21.07 -8.87 11.95
CA VAL A 286 20.83 -7.97 13.11
C VAL A 286 20.79 -8.78 14.41
N GLY A 287 20.08 -9.90 14.42
CA GLY A 287 19.95 -10.77 15.59
C GLY A 287 21.26 -11.43 16.02
N LEU A 288 22.20 -11.68 15.11
CA LEU A 288 23.55 -12.16 15.45
C LEU A 288 24.41 -11.05 16.09
N LEU A 289 24.34 -9.83 15.56
CA LEU A 289 25.28 -8.75 15.90
C LEU A 289 24.86 -7.88 17.07
N VAL A 290 23.56 -7.79 17.38
CA VAL A 290 23.01 -6.91 18.43
C VAL A 290 22.28 -7.73 19.50
N PRO A 291 22.74 -7.71 20.77
CA PRO A 291 22.01 -8.33 21.86
C PRO A 291 20.75 -7.52 22.16
N TYR A 292 19.63 -8.18 22.48
CA TYR A 292 18.36 -7.50 22.80
C TYR A 292 18.42 -6.61 24.06
N THR A 293 19.51 -6.69 24.81
CA THR A 293 19.83 -5.88 25.99
C THR A 293 20.63 -4.62 25.71
N ASP A 294 21.05 -4.34 24.46
CA ASP A 294 21.81 -3.13 24.13
C ASP A 294 20.99 -1.86 24.49
N PRO A 295 21.50 -0.95 25.34
CA PRO A 295 20.76 0.22 25.81
C PRO A 295 20.45 1.24 24.71
N LYS A 296 21.06 1.13 23.53
CA LYS A 296 20.78 1.98 22.37
C LYS A 296 19.49 1.58 21.63
N LEU A 297 18.94 0.39 21.92
CA LEU A 297 17.68 -0.08 21.37
C LEU A 297 16.48 0.68 21.95
N LEU A 298 15.42 0.81 21.15
CA LEU A 298 14.16 1.43 21.57
C LEU A 298 13.52 0.65 22.72
N ARG A 299 13.62 1.19 23.94
CA ARG A 299 13.15 0.58 25.19
C ARG A 299 12.27 1.51 26.01
N ASP A 300 12.71 2.75 26.22
CA ASP A 300 12.05 3.73 27.09
C ASP A 300 11.65 5.01 26.34
N ALA A 301 11.09 5.99 27.04
CA ALA A 301 10.54 7.22 26.44
C ALA A 301 11.59 8.11 25.74
N HIS A 302 12.88 7.91 26.01
CA HIS A 302 13.96 8.66 25.38
C HIS A 302 14.50 7.92 24.14
N PHE A 303 14.39 8.55 22.97
CA PHE A 303 15.13 8.13 21.78
C PHE A 303 16.63 8.39 21.98
N ASP A 304 17.44 7.34 22.12
CA ASP A 304 18.87 7.47 21.84
C ASP A 304 19.07 7.68 20.33
N SER A 305 20.03 8.55 20.03
CA SER A 305 20.61 8.90 18.74
C SER A 305 20.79 7.75 17.73
N ALA A 306 20.94 6.51 18.19
CA ALA A 306 21.25 5.33 17.37
C ALA A 306 20.10 4.29 17.31
N ALA A 307 18.83 4.71 17.38
CA ALA A 307 17.63 3.87 17.42
C ALA A 307 17.55 2.66 16.47
N SER A 308 18.24 2.67 15.32
CA SER A 308 18.24 1.56 14.37
C SER A 308 19.20 0.43 14.78
N PRO A 309 18.74 -0.84 14.92
CA PRO A 309 19.63 -1.95 15.24
C PRO A 309 20.67 -2.22 14.14
N PHE A 310 20.39 -1.81 12.89
CA PHE A 310 21.37 -1.86 11.81
C PHE A 310 22.54 -0.91 12.10
N VAL A 311 22.27 0.33 12.53
CA VAL A 311 23.32 1.31 12.90
C VAL A 311 24.04 0.88 14.18
N ILE A 312 23.32 0.31 15.16
CA ILE A 312 23.91 -0.26 16.38
C ILE A 312 24.90 -1.38 16.04
N ALA A 313 24.57 -2.29 15.13
CA ALA A 313 25.46 -3.38 14.71
C ALA A 313 26.82 -2.87 14.18
N ILE A 314 26.81 -1.81 13.36
CA ILE A 314 28.04 -1.22 12.81
C ILE A 314 28.78 -0.38 13.87
N LYS A 315 28.06 0.37 14.71
CA LYS A 315 28.63 1.17 15.82
C LYS A 315 29.32 0.28 16.86
N ASN A 316 28.72 -0.88 17.16
CA ASN A 316 29.28 -1.92 18.04
C ASN A 316 30.42 -2.73 17.38
N ALA A 317 30.71 -2.50 16.09
CA ALA A 317 31.87 -3.04 15.39
C ALA A 317 33.02 -2.02 15.23
N SER A 318 32.87 -0.83 15.82
CA SER A 318 33.88 0.25 15.85
C SER A 318 34.36 0.75 14.49
N VAL A 319 33.57 0.55 13.42
CA VAL A 319 33.89 1.10 12.08
C VAL A 319 33.55 2.59 12.06
N PRO A 320 34.49 3.52 11.81
CA PRO A 320 34.24 4.95 12.08
C PRO A 320 33.19 5.61 11.18
N VAL A 321 33.26 5.39 9.86
CA VAL A 321 32.47 6.15 8.87
C VAL A 321 31.14 5.46 8.53
N LEU A 322 31.15 4.12 8.47
CA LEU A 322 30.04 3.31 7.96
C LEU A 322 28.71 3.47 8.72
N PRO A 323 28.66 3.65 10.06
CA PRO A 323 27.42 3.95 10.77
C PRO A 323 26.73 5.22 10.28
N SER A 324 27.49 6.28 9.97
CA SER A 324 26.94 7.52 9.44
C SER A 324 26.44 7.37 8.00
N ILE A 325 27.13 6.59 7.16
CA ILE A 325 26.67 6.28 5.80
C ILE A 325 25.33 5.55 5.85
N LEU A 326 25.24 4.50 6.69
CA LEU A 326 24.00 3.75 6.86
C LEU A 326 22.87 4.62 7.42
N ASN A 327 23.14 5.48 8.41
CA ASN A 327 22.12 6.36 8.98
C ASN A 327 21.60 7.39 7.94
N SER A 328 22.47 7.93 7.08
CA SER A 328 22.05 8.75 5.93
C SER A 328 21.16 7.98 4.95
N ILE A 329 21.46 6.70 4.69
CA ILE A 329 20.62 5.87 3.82
C ILE A 329 19.28 5.55 4.47
N ILE A 330 19.22 5.31 5.78
CA ILE A 330 17.96 5.14 6.53
C ILE A 330 17.11 6.41 6.41
N LEU A 331 17.70 7.59 6.58
CA LEU A 331 17.00 8.88 6.41
C LEU A 331 16.38 9.01 5.01
N VAL A 332 17.16 8.72 3.96
CA VAL A 332 16.68 8.72 2.56
C VAL A 332 15.60 7.66 2.35
N THR A 333 15.70 6.51 3.03
CA THR A 333 14.75 5.39 2.92
C THR A 333 13.38 5.75 3.52
N VAL A 334 13.33 6.37 4.70
CA VAL A 334 12.05 6.77 5.33
C VAL A 334 11.37 7.89 4.54
N LEU A 335 12.12 8.87 4.04
CA LEU A 335 11.59 9.93 3.16
C LEU A 335 11.02 9.39 1.84
N SER A 336 11.59 8.30 1.33
CA SER A 336 11.09 7.57 0.16
C SER A 336 9.76 6.84 0.43
N VAL A 337 9.56 6.28 1.63
CA VAL A 337 8.24 5.73 2.04
C VAL A 337 7.23 6.84 2.34
N ALA A 338 7.67 7.98 2.89
CA ALA A 338 6.82 9.17 3.04
C ALA A 338 6.30 9.67 1.66
N ASN A 339 7.17 9.74 0.66
CA ASN A 339 6.81 10.03 -0.73
C ASN A 339 5.83 9.00 -1.31
N SER A 340 6.10 7.70 -1.12
CA SER A 340 5.20 6.61 -1.51
C SER A 340 3.84 6.66 -0.81
N SER A 341 3.78 7.21 0.41
CA SER A 341 2.54 7.40 1.18
C SER A 341 1.65 8.50 0.59
N ALA A 342 2.24 9.59 0.09
CA ALA A 342 1.52 10.63 -0.64
C ALA A 342 0.97 10.11 -1.99
N TYR A 343 1.75 9.30 -2.71
CA TYR A 343 1.30 8.61 -3.92
C TYR A 343 0.16 7.62 -3.63
N GLY A 344 0.34 6.72 -2.66
CA GLY A 344 -0.62 5.67 -2.32
C GLY A 344 -1.97 6.20 -1.83
N SER A 345 -1.97 7.13 -0.86
CA SER A 345 -3.20 7.77 -0.37
C SER A 345 -3.95 8.54 -1.48
N SER A 346 -3.22 9.26 -2.34
CA SER A 346 -3.83 10.12 -3.34
C SER A 346 -4.53 9.36 -4.48
N ARG A 347 -3.95 8.25 -4.94
CA ARG A 347 -4.56 7.37 -5.96
C ARG A 347 -5.83 6.69 -5.43
N VAL A 348 -5.76 6.14 -4.21
CA VAL A 348 -6.88 5.40 -3.60
C VAL A 348 -8.05 6.33 -3.32
N LEU A 349 -7.80 7.53 -2.78
CA LEU A 349 -8.84 8.52 -2.52
C LEU A 349 -9.49 9.06 -3.81
N ASN A 350 -8.70 9.29 -4.87
CA ASN A 350 -9.24 9.69 -6.16
C ASN A 350 -10.11 8.57 -6.79
N ALA A 351 -9.64 7.33 -6.80
CA ALA A 351 -10.41 6.19 -7.29
C ALA A 351 -11.73 6.01 -6.50
N MET A 352 -11.71 6.16 -5.17
CA MET A 352 -12.94 6.16 -4.37
C MET A 352 -13.88 7.31 -4.73
N ALA A 353 -13.36 8.50 -5.04
CA ALA A 353 -14.19 9.65 -5.40
C ALA A 353 -14.85 9.46 -6.77
N ASN A 354 -14.13 8.88 -7.73
CA ASN A 354 -14.66 8.50 -9.04
C ASN A 354 -15.75 7.41 -8.89
N ALA A 355 -15.52 6.42 -8.02
CA ALA A 355 -16.51 5.38 -7.68
C ALA A 355 -17.69 5.87 -6.80
N GLY A 356 -17.77 7.16 -6.45
CA GLY A 356 -18.83 7.70 -5.60
C GLY A 356 -18.81 7.21 -4.14
N LEU A 357 -17.64 6.78 -3.66
CA LEU A 357 -17.36 6.30 -2.30
C LEU A 357 -16.56 7.32 -1.46
N ALA A 358 -16.15 8.43 -2.07
CA ALA A 358 -15.60 9.60 -1.40
C ALA A 358 -16.20 10.89 -2.01
N PRO A 359 -16.08 12.06 -1.35
CA PRO A 359 -16.65 13.30 -1.87
C PRO A 359 -16.15 13.65 -3.28
N LYS A 360 -17.07 13.98 -4.21
CA LYS A 360 -16.78 14.30 -5.62
C LYS A 360 -15.70 15.39 -5.81
N ALA A 361 -15.42 16.21 -4.79
CA ALA A 361 -14.30 17.14 -4.78
C ALA A 361 -12.95 16.45 -5.07
N PHE A 362 -12.73 15.23 -4.58
CA PHE A 362 -11.49 14.45 -4.73
C PHE A 362 -11.37 13.69 -6.07
N ALA A 363 -12.43 13.68 -6.89
CA ALA A 363 -12.40 13.18 -8.27
C ALA A 363 -11.64 14.12 -9.23
N TYR A 364 -11.14 15.25 -8.73
CA TYR A 364 -10.35 16.20 -9.50
C TYR A 364 -8.97 15.63 -9.88
N ILE A 365 -8.64 15.76 -11.16
CA ILE A 365 -7.35 15.39 -11.76
C ILE A 365 -6.98 16.50 -12.75
N ASP A 366 -5.70 16.85 -12.83
CA ASP A 366 -5.17 17.83 -13.77
C ASP A 366 -4.63 17.20 -15.07
N THR A 367 -4.20 18.02 -16.03
CA THR A 367 -3.70 17.57 -17.34
C THR A 367 -2.48 16.64 -17.28
N GLN A 368 -1.81 16.52 -16.12
CA GLN A 368 -0.67 15.62 -15.90
C GLN A 368 -1.03 14.36 -15.08
N GLY A 369 -2.32 14.07 -14.88
CA GLY A 369 -2.77 12.90 -14.10
C GLY A 369 -2.49 13.05 -12.59
N ARG A 370 -2.38 14.27 -12.07
CA ARG A 370 -2.12 14.53 -10.64
C ARG A 370 -3.45 14.80 -9.91
N PRO A 371 -3.84 13.96 -8.93
CA PRO A 371 -5.01 14.21 -8.09
C PRO A 371 -4.71 15.27 -7.02
N LEU A 372 -4.53 16.53 -7.43
CA LEU A 372 -4.04 17.64 -6.60
C LEU A 372 -4.77 17.79 -5.26
N ARG A 373 -6.10 17.68 -5.26
CA ARG A 373 -6.91 17.82 -4.04
C ARG A 373 -6.71 16.67 -3.04
N CYS A 374 -6.39 15.47 -3.52
CA CYS A 374 -6.00 14.37 -2.65
C CYS A 374 -4.59 14.57 -2.07
N PHE A 375 -3.66 15.14 -2.86
CA PHE A 375 -2.35 15.54 -2.36
C PHE A 375 -2.44 16.61 -1.28
N TYR A 376 -3.31 17.63 -1.41
CA TYR A 376 -3.52 18.62 -0.34
C TYR A 376 -4.00 17.98 0.97
N LEU A 377 -4.88 16.97 0.91
CA LEU A 377 -5.29 16.22 2.11
C LEU A 377 -4.10 15.41 2.69
N ALA A 378 -3.30 14.77 1.85
CA ALA A 378 -2.10 14.07 2.29
C ALA A 378 -1.12 15.01 3.00
N PHE A 379 -0.79 16.16 2.41
CA PHE A 379 0.13 17.12 3.04
C PHE A 379 -0.45 17.75 4.31
N ALA A 380 -1.77 17.95 4.41
CA ALA A 380 -2.43 18.36 5.64
C ALA A 380 -2.28 17.31 6.77
N PHE A 381 -2.40 16.01 6.45
CA PHE A 381 -2.06 14.93 7.39
C PHE A 381 -0.55 14.88 7.69
N GLY A 382 0.30 15.23 6.73
CA GLY A 382 1.75 15.40 6.92
C GLY A 382 2.11 16.42 8.01
N LEU A 383 1.27 17.43 8.27
CA LEU A 383 1.45 18.38 9.38
C LEU A 383 1.36 17.71 10.75
N LEU A 384 0.78 16.51 10.89
CA LEU A 384 0.84 15.74 12.13
C LEU A 384 2.27 15.34 12.51
N ALA A 385 3.23 15.43 11.58
CA ALA A 385 4.64 15.19 11.89
C ALA A 385 5.24 16.22 12.86
N TYR A 386 4.69 17.44 12.97
CA TYR A 386 5.14 18.43 13.98
C TYR A 386 4.92 17.97 15.42
N LEU A 387 4.13 16.92 15.65
CA LEU A 387 4.05 16.21 16.93
C LEU A 387 5.40 15.58 17.36
N SER A 388 6.42 15.58 16.50
CA SER A 388 7.80 15.20 16.85
C SER A 388 8.44 16.07 17.94
N GLU A 389 8.03 17.34 18.08
CA GLU A 389 8.52 18.25 19.14
C GLU A 389 7.92 17.94 20.53
N LEU A 390 6.96 17.01 20.62
CA LEU A 390 6.42 16.60 21.91
C LEU A 390 7.43 15.72 22.65
N LYS A 391 7.57 15.95 23.96
CA LYS A 391 8.50 15.21 24.84
C LYS A 391 8.32 13.68 24.76
N ASP A 392 7.10 13.23 24.51
CA ASP A 392 6.73 11.81 24.38
C ASP A 392 6.75 11.33 22.91
N GLN A 393 7.76 11.74 22.12
CA GLN A 393 7.91 11.41 20.70
C GLN A 393 7.81 9.90 20.42
N ASN A 394 8.31 9.04 21.33
CA ASN A 394 8.22 7.57 21.19
C ASN A 394 6.75 7.09 21.29
N THR A 395 5.95 7.71 22.16
CA THR A 395 4.51 7.46 22.24
C THR A 395 3.83 7.84 20.94
N VAL A 396 4.10 9.03 20.39
CA VAL A 396 3.53 9.48 19.09
C VAL A 396 3.90 8.51 17.96
N PHE A 397 5.17 8.14 17.84
CA PHE A 397 5.66 7.18 16.85
C PHE A 397 4.94 5.82 16.98
N THR A 398 4.87 5.28 18.20
CA THR A 398 4.21 3.99 18.48
C THR A 398 2.72 4.04 18.16
N TRP A 399 2.03 5.15 18.44
CA TRP A 399 0.60 5.32 18.14
C TRP A 399 0.31 5.29 16.63
N LEU A 400 1.11 6.02 15.84
CA LEU A 400 0.99 6.03 14.38
C LEU A 400 1.32 4.64 13.80
N LEU A 401 2.41 4.03 14.26
CA LEU A 401 2.86 2.69 13.87
C LEU A 401 1.79 1.60 14.10
N SER A 402 1.20 1.55 15.30
CA SER A 402 0.15 0.58 15.65
C SER A 402 -1.10 0.75 14.80
N THR A 403 -1.48 1.99 14.48
CA THR A 403 -2.67 2.29 13.67
C THR A 403 -2.52 1.82 12.22
N CYS A 404 -1.32 1.97 11.63
CA CYS A 404 -1.03 1.47 10.29
C CYS A 404 -0.88 -0.05 10.24
N GLY A 405 -0.17 -0.66 11.20
CA GLY A 405 0.17 -2.10 11.16
C GLY A 405 -1.03 -3.04 11.12
N LEU A 406 -2.11 -2.72 11.85
CA LEU A 406 -3.31 -3.57 11.86
C LEU A 406 -4.20 -3.36 10.62
N SER A 407 -4.21 -2.15 10.06
CA SER A 407 -4.87 -1.83 8.78
C SER A 407 -4.33 -2.68 7.61
N VAL A 408 -3.02 -2.94 7.59
CA VAL A 408 -2.36 -3.80 6.60
C VAL A 408 -2.94 -5.22 6.64
N ILE A 409 -3.08 -5.80 7.83
CA ILE A 409 -3.61 -7.17 8.01
C ILE A 409 -5.07 -7.26 7.60
N ILE A 410 -5.90 -6.25 7.90
CA ILE A 410 -7.29 -6.22 7.43
C ILE A 410 -7.35 -6.12 5.89
N SER A 411 -6.46 -5.33 5.29
CA SER A 411 -6.37 -5.20 3.83
C SER A 411 -5.97 -6.52 3.16
N TRP A 412 -4.97 -7.22 3.69
CA TRP A 412 -4.55 -8.55 3.22
C TRP A 412 -5.64 -9.62 3.42
N THR A 413 -6.35 -9.57 4.55
CA THR A 413 -7.54 -10.42 4.80
C THR A 413 -8.57 -10.22 3.69
N SER A 414 -8.87 -8.98 3.32
CA SER A 414 -9.78 -8.65 2.22
C SER A 414 -9.27 -9.15 0.86
N ILE A 415 -7.98 -9.00 0.56
CA ILE A 415 -7.38 -9.51 -0.69
C ILE A 415 -7.59 -11.03 -0.80
N CYS A 416 -7.32 -11.79 0.26
CA CYS A 416 -7.54 -13.24 0.26
C CYS A 416 -9.02 -13.63 0.10
N VAL A 417 -9.94 -12.99 0.83
CA VAL A 417 -11.40 -13.24 0.69
C VAL A 417 -11.91 -12.90 -0.71
N THR A 418 -11.49 -11.76 -1.23
CA THR A 418 -11.88 -11.26 -2.57
C THR A 418 -11.37 -12.20 -3.66
N HIS A 419 -10.12 -12.67 -3.57
CA HIS A 419 -9.58 -13.64 -4.50
C HIS A 419 -10.26 -15.03 -4.42
N LEU A 420 -10.64 -15.49 -3.21
CA LEU A 420 -11.46 -16.70 -3.07
C LEU A 420 -12.80 -16.56 -3.81
N ARG A 421 -13.49 -15.42 -3.68
CA ARG A 421 -14.74 -15.15 -4.39
C ARG A 421 -14.54 -15.02 -5.91
N PHE A 422 -13.48 -14.35 -6.37
CA PHE A 422 -13.07 -14.30 -7.78
C PHE A 422 -12.88 -15.71 -8.38
N ARG A 423 -12.14 -16.60 -7.70
CA ARG A 423 -11.93 -17.98 -8.15
C ARG A 423 -13.22 -18.81 -8.15
N GLN A 424 -14.12 -18.57 -7.20
CA GLN A 424 -15.45 -19.18 -7.22
C GLN A 424 -16.29 -18.70 -8.41
N ALA A 425 -16.23 -17.41 -8.74
CA ALA A 425 -16.97 -16.82 -9.84
C ALA A 425 -16.50 -17.37 -11.20
N LEU A 426 -15.18 -17.45 -11.46
CA LEU A 426 -14.62 -18.15 -12.63
C LEU A 426 -15.17 -19.57 -12.77
N LYS A 427 -15.21 -20.33 -11.66
CA LYS A 427 -15.71 -21.71 -11.64
C LYS A 427 -17.23 -21.81 -11.86
N LEU A 428 -18.02 -20.82 -11.44
CA LEU A 428 -19.46 -20.78 -11.75
C LEU A 428 -19.72 -20.56 -13.24
N HIS A 429 -18.90 -19.74 -13.88
CA HIS A 429 -19.02 -19.38 -15.30
C HIS A 429 -18.18 -20.27 -16.23
N GLY A 430 -17.72 -21.42 -15.74
CA GLY A 430 -17.07 -22.48 -16.53
C GLY A 430 -15.69 -22.14 -17.12
N LYS A 431 -15.16 -20.93 -16.90
CA LYS A 431 -13.93 -20.48 -17.55
C LYS A 431 -12.69 -21.19 -16.97
N HIS A 432 -11.85 -21.75 -17.84
CA HIS A 432 -10.68 -22.52 -17.43
C HIS A 432 -9.58 -21.62 -16.84
N LEU A 433 -8.72 -22.19 -15.98
CA LEU A 433 -7.71 -21.39 -15.25
C LEU A 433 -6.51 -20.97 -16.10
N ASP A 434 -6.38 -21.52 -17.30
CA ASP A 434 -5.24 -21.29 -18.19
C ASP A 434 -5.48 -20.14 -19.18
N THR A 435 -6.68 -19.55 -19.19
CA THR A 435 -6.95 -18.28 -19.89
C THR A 435 -6.42 -17.07 -19.12
N LEU A 436 -6.07 -17.24 -17.83
CA LEU A 436 -5.62 -16.15 -16.96
C LEU A 436 -4.21 -15.68 -17.34
N PRO A 437 -3.99 -14.37 -17.65
CA PRO A 437 -2.68 -13.85 -18.04
C PRO A 437 -1.55 -14.12 -17.04
N TYR A 438 -1.89 -14.26 -15.76
CA TYR A 438 -0.99 -14.75 -14.72
C TYR A 438 -1.77 -15.60 -13.71
N ARG A 439 -1.39 -16.88 -13.60
CA ARG A 439 -1.98 -17.83 -12.67
C ARG A 439 -1.24 -17.81 -11.32
N SER A 440 -1.95 -17.60 -10.22
CA SER A 440 -1.38 -17.62 -8.85
C SER A 440 -0.78 -19.01 -8.55
N PRO A 441 0.53 -19.11 -8.24
CA PRO A 441 1.20 -20.40 -8.00
C PRO A 441 0.62 -21.22 -6.85
N LEU A 442 0.05 -20.57 -5.84
CA LEU A 442 -0.60 -21.23 -4.69
C LEU A 442 -2.14 -21.23 -4.80
N GLY A 443 -2.71 -20.42 -5.71
CA GLY A 443 -4.13 -20.35 -6.02
C GLY A 443 -5.05 -20.23 -4.81
N ILE A 444 -6.10 -21.04 -4.80
CA ILE A 444 -7.11 -21.11 -3.73
C ILE A 444 -6.48 -21.55 -2.39
N ILE A 445 -5.56 -22.51 -2.41
CA ILE A 445 -4.92 -23.04 -1.19
C ILE A 445 -4.13 -21.94 -0.51
N GLY A 446 -3.27 -21.22 -1.25
CA GLY A 446 -2.53 -20.08 -0.72
C GLY A 446 -3.44 -19.00 -0.14
N SER A 447 -4.59 -18.76 -0.76
CA SER A 447 -5.54 -17.74 -0.29
C SER A 447 -6.20 -18.14 1.04
N TRP A 448 -6.50 -19.43 1.23
CA TRP A 448 -6.90 -19.96 2.54
C TRP A 448 -5.76 -19.89 3.56
N THR A 449 -4.52 -20.19 3.18
CA THR A 449 -3.35 -20.04 4.05
C THR A 449 -3.17 -18.59 4.51
N GLY A 450 -3.15 -17.63 3.58
CA GLY A 450 -3.03 -16.20 3.87
C GLY A 450 -4.17 -15.69 4.75
N LEU A 451 -5.41 -16.09 4.46
CA LEU A 451 -6.59 -15.76 5.27
C LEU A 451 -6.48 -16.31 6.71
N CYS A 452 -6.18 -17.60 6.87
CA CYS A 452 -6.02 -18.22 8.19
C CYS A 452 -4.87 -17.60 8.97
N CYS A 453 -3.75 -17.28 8.32
CA CYS A 453 -2.63 -16.58 8.96
C CYS A 453 -3.00 -15.14 9.35
N CYS A 454 -3.69 -14.36 8.51
CA CYS A 454 -4.16 -13.01 8.87
C CYS A 454 -5.14 -13.04 10.05
N MET A 455 -6.08 -14.00 10.06
CA MET A 455 -7.00 -14.20 11.19
C MET A 455 -6.25 -14.59 12.47
N PHE A 456 -5.20 -15.41 12.37
CA PHE A 456 -4.34 -15.72 13.51
C PHE A 456 -3.58 -14.48 14.01
N ILE A 457 -3.04 -13.64 13.11
CA ILE A 457 -2.38 -12.36 13.47
C ILE A 457 -3.35 -11.44 14.23
N ILE A 458 -4.62 -11.34 13.79
CA ILE A 458 -5.66 -10.58 14.49
C ILE A 458 -5.90 -11.12 15.91
N ILE A 459 -5.89 -12.44 16.10
CA ILE A 459 -6.02 -13.08 17.43
C ILE A 459 -4.77 -12.81 18.31
N LEU A 460 -3.56 -12.86 17.75
CA LEU A 460 -2.34 -12.51 18.50
C LEU A 460 -2.32 -11.03 18.91
N GLN A 461 -2.79 -10.14 18.05
CA GLN A 461 -2.96 -8.72 18.36
C GLN A 461 -4.00 -8.54 19.49
N PHE A 462 -5.11 -9.29 19.48
CA PHE A 462 -6.12 -9.24 20.55
C PHE A 462 -5.55 -9.68 21.91
N ILE A 463 -4.76 -10.75 21.93
CA ILE A 463 -4.11 -11.26 23.14
C ILE A 463 -3.10 -10.23 23.70
N THR A 464 -2.30 -9.61 22.83
CA THR A 464 -1.30 -8.60 23.25
C THR A 464 -1.92 -7.25 23.60
N ALA A 465 -3.03 -6.85 22.98
CA ALA A 465 -3.78 -5.67 23.37
C ALA A 465 -4.40 -5.81 24.78
N LEU A 466 -4.88 -7.01 25.15
CA LEU A 466 -5.39 -7.30 26.50
C LEU A 466 -4.28 -7.42 27.56
N LYS A 467 -3.13 -7.96 27.17
CA LYS A 467 -1.94 -8.18 28.01
C LYS A 467 -0.69 -7.64 27.31
N PRO A 468 -0.51 -6.31 27.25
CA PRO A 468 0.70 -5.71 26.70
C PRO A 468 1.93 -6.13 27.51
N ILE A 469 3.12 -5.99 26.92
CA ILE A 469 4.37 -6.14 27.67
C ILE A 469 4.36 -5.09 28.79
N GLY A 470 4.61 -5.53 30.03
CA GLY A 470 4.49 -4.68 31.22
C GLY A 470 3.08 -4.51 31.81
N TYR A 471 2.05 -5.23 31.33
CA TYR A 471 0.65 -5.05 31.82
C TYR A 471 0.47 -5.14 33.36
N GLN A 472 1.42 -5.75 34.08
CA GLN A 472 1.40 -5.91 35.54
C GLN A 472 1.69 -4.60 36.29
N THR A 473 2.42 -3.66 35.68
CA THR A 473 2.74 -2.34 36.27
C THR A 473 1.83 -1.22 35.73
N MET A 474 1.04 -1.50 34.70
CA MET A 474 0.12 -0.54 34.08
C MET A 474 -1.21 -0.43 34.83
N SER A 475 -1.68 0.80 35.06
CA SER A 475 -3.02 1.06 35.58
C SER A 475 -4.12 0.59 34.60
N GLY A 476 -5.34 0.37 35.11
CA GLY A 476 -6.49 -0.04 34.28
C GLY A 476 -6.75 0.92 33.11
N ASN A 477 -6.61 2.22 33.33
CA ASN A 477 -6.80 3.25 32.30
C ASN A 477 -5.72 3.16 31.20
N GLN A 478 -4.44 3.00 31.58
CA GLN A 478 -3.36 2.82 30.61
C GLN A 478 -3.51 1.52 29.80
N ARG A 479 -4.02 0.44 30.42
CA ARG A 479 -4.32 -0.81 29.71
C ARG A 479 -5.48 -0.66 28.72
N ALA A 480 -6.55 0.04 29.10
CA ALA A 480 -7.65 0.35 28.19
C ALA A 480 -7.20 1.23 27.01
N GLN A 481 -6.39 2.26 27.28
CA GLN A 481 -5.80 3.14 26.26
C GLN A 481 -4.92 2.35 25.29
N ALA A 482 -4.02 1.49 25.80
CA ALA A 482 -3.18 0.62 24.99
C ALA A 482 -4.00 -0.38 24.15
N PHE A 483 -5.11 -0.92 24.69
CA PHE A 483 -6.01 -1.81 23.96
C PHE A 483 -6.67 -1.10 22.78
N PHE A 484 -7.35 0.04 23.01
CA PHE A 484 -8.05 0.77 21.95
C PHE A 484 -7.10 1.33 20.89
N LEU A 485 -5.91 1.77 21.28
CA LEU A 485 -4.85 2.15 20.35
C LEU A 485 -4.43 0.97 19.46
N SER A 486 -4.12 -0.17 20.07
CA SER A 486 -3.68 -1.40 19.38
C SER A 486 -4.75 -1.99 18.46
N PHE A 487 -6.01 -1.54 18.57
CA PHE A 487 -7.16 -1.97 17.78
C PHE A 487 -7.80 -0.88 16.91
N MET A 488 -7.22 0.32 16.81
CA MET A 488 -7.87 1.50 16.21
C MET A 488 -8.44 1.29 14.80
N SER A 489 -7.81 0.42 14.00
CA SER A 489 -8.28 0.07 12.64
C SER A 489 -9.63 -0.67 12.63
N PHE A 490 -9.98 -1.43 13.69
CA PHE A 490 -11.25 -2.18 13.76
C PHE A 490 -12.48 -1.28 13.92
N PRO A 491 -12.55 -0.33 14.88
CA PRO A 491 -13.62 0.66 14.92
C PRO A 491 -13.71 1.47 13.62
N LEU A 492 -12.58 1.82 13.01
CA LEU A 492 -12.55 2.58 11.76
C LEU A 492 -13.18 1.80 10.58
N VAL A 493 -12.79 0.54 10.38
CA VAL A 493 -13.37 -0.36 9.36
C VAL A 493 -14.83 -0.67 9.67
N GLY A 494 -15.19 -0.86 10.93
CA GLY A 494 -16.56 -1.11 11.38
C GLY A 494 -17.48 0.08 11.11
N LEU A 495 -17.06 1.29 11.49
CA LEU A 495 -17.83 2.53 11.29
C LEU A 495 -17.99 2.87 9.80
N THR A 496 -16.93 2.71 9.00
CA THR A 496 -17.00 2.94 7.55
C THR A 496 -17.91 1.90 6.88
N TYR A 497 -17.73 0.60 7.16
CA TYR A 497 -18.58 -0.47 6.62
C TYR A 497 -20.06 -0.30 6.99
N LEU A 498 -20.36 -0.07 8.28
CA LEU A 498 -21.74 0.12 8.74
C LEU A 498 -22.35 1.42 8.21
N GLY A 499 -21.56 2.49 8.11
CA GLY A 499 -21.97 3.75 7.49
C GLY A 499 -22.37 3.56 6.02
N PHE A 500 -21.51 2.94 5.20
CA PHE A 500 -21.84 2.65 3.81
C PHE A 500 -23.00 1.66 3.66
N LYS A 501 -23.11 0.65 4.54
CA LYS A 501 -24.30 -0.23 4.60
C LYS A 501 -25.59 0.55 4.83
N PHE A 502 -25.58 1.49 5.77
CA PHE A 502 -26.74 2.32 6.08
C PHE A 502 -27.09 3.30 4.94
N PHE A 503 -26.11 4.06 4.44
CA PHE A 503 -26.34 5.09 3.43
C PHE A 503 -26.62 4.54 2.02
N LYS A 504 -26.02 3.41 1.62
CA LYS A 504 -26.28 2.77 0.31
C LYS A 504 -27.39 1.71 0.37
N GLY A 505 -27.85 1.32 1.56
CA GLY A 505 -28.91 0.32 1.75
C GLY A 505 -28.55 -1.10 1.27
N THR A 506 -27.27 -1.40 1.07
CA THR A 506 -26.82 -2.67 0.49
C THR A 506 -27.03 -3.83 1.46
N LYS A 507 -27.65 -4.93 0.99
CA LYS A 507 -27.96 -6.09 1.85
C LYS A 507 -26.69 -6.69 2.45
N ILE A 508 -26.77 -7.22 3.67
CA ILE A 508 -25.66 -7.98 4.28
C ILE A 508 -25.68 -9.39 3.68
N HIS A 509 -24.89 -9.59 2.62
CA HIS A 509 -24.56 -10.92 2.13
C HIS A 509 -23.58 -11.55 3.13
N GLY A 510 -24.01 -12.61 3.82
CA GLY A 510 -23.11 -13.35 4.70
C GLY A 510 -21.96 -13.98 3.93
N ILE A 511 -20.81 -14.19 4.58
CA ILE A 511 -19.65 -14.88 3.98
C ILE A 511 -19.95 -16.40 3.89
N SER A 512 -20.88 -16.73 3.01
CA SER A 512 -21.34 -18.09 2.75
C SER A 512 -20.80 -18.53 1.40
N PHE A 513 -19.89 -19.49 1.41
CA PHE A 513 -19.29 -20.09 0.21
C PHE A 513 -20.26 -20.99 -0.58
N SER A 514 -21.57 -20.87 -0.31
CA SER A 514 -22.67 -21.58 -0.98
C SER A 514 -23.21 -20.79 -2.16
N ARG A 515 -23.70 -21.49 -3.20
CA ARG A 515 -24.22 -20.91 -4.45
C ARG A 515 -25.29 -19.81 -4.28
N LYS A 516 -25.99 -19.74 -3.13
CA LYS A 516 -27.08 -18.79 -2.87
C LYS A 516 -26.66 -17.42 -2.33
N ALA A 517 -25.38 -17.22 -1.98
CA ALA A 517 -24.88 -15.96 -1.39
C ALA A 517 -23.76 -15.29 -2.21
N LEU A 518 -23.39 -15.91 -3.34
CA LEU A 518 -22.55 -15.30 -4.35
C LEU A 518 -23.43 -14.34 -5.16
N LEU A 519 -22.96 -13.11 -5.37
CA LEU A 519 -23.51 -12.24 -6.41
C LEU A 519 -23.37 -13.00 -7.74
N SER A 520 -24.45 -13.14 -8.51
CA SER A 520 -24.34 -13.45 -9.93
C SER A 520 -23.50 -12.34 -10.59
N PHE A 521 -22.79 -12.63 -11.67
CA PHE A 521 -22.25 -11.56 -12.52
C PHE A 521 -23.35 -10.66 -13.11
N GLN A 522 -24.63 -11.04 -13.00
CA GLN A 522 -25.81 -10.20 -13.26
C GLN A 522 -26.24 -9.33 -12.07
N ASP A 523 -25.92 -9.72 -10.83
CA ASP A 523 -26.18 -8.92 -9.62
C ASP A 523 -25.07 -7.88 -9.40
N VAL A 524 -23.85 -8.16 -9.88
CA VAL A 524 -22.78 -7.16 -9.98
C VAL A 524 -23.08 -6.25 -11.18
N ARG A 525 -23.85 -5.19 -10.97
CA ARG A 525 -23.93 -4.06 -11.91
C ARG A 525 -22.55 -3.38 -12.02
N ILE A 526 -21.73 -3.86 -12.95
CA ILE A 526 -20.59 -3.10 -13.46
C ILE A 526 -21.09 -2.34 -14.68
N GLU A 527 -21.57 -1.12 -14.46
CA GLU A 527 -22.04 -0.21 -15.52
C GLU A 527 -20.82 0.33 -16.29
N TRP A 528 -20.33 -0.48 -17.22
CA TRP A 528 -19.53 -0.03 -18.36
C TRP A 528 -20.49 0.39 -19.49
N GLY A 529 -20.09 1.34 -20.34
CA GLY A 529 -20.77 1.54 -21.63
C GLY A 529 -20.66 0.28 -22.49
N GLU A 530 -21.73 -0.10 -23.19
CA GLU A 530 -21.85 -1.42 -23.83
C GLU A 530 -21.02 -1.57 -25.12
N GLY A 531 -19.70 -1.71 -24.97
CA GLY A 531 -18.91 -2.51 -25.92
C GLY A 531 -17.34 -2.10 -26.23
N THR A 532 -17.02 -2.75 -25.02
CA THR A 532 -16.32 -4.04 -24.72
C THR A 532 -16.91 -5.24 -25.47
N ASN A 533 -16.10 -6.01 -26.20
CA ASN A 533 -16.55 -7.33 -26.66
C ASN A 533 -17.01 -8.14 -25.44
N VAL A 534 -18.31 -8.42 -25.35
CA VAL A 534 -18.91 -8.93 -24.11
C VAL A 534 -18.34 -10.31 -23.86
N VAL A 535 -17.48 -10.42 -22.84
CA VAL A 535 -16.99 -11.70 -22.32
C VAL A 535 -18.19 -12.40 -21.72
N ASP A 536 -18.95 -13.10 -22.56
CA ASP A 536 -20.20 -13.67 -22.13
C ASP A 536 -19.91 -14.83 -21.17
N LEU A 537 -20.26 -14.57 -19.92
CA LEU A 537 -20.13 -15.51 -18.82
C LEU A 537 -21.37 -16.42 -18.73
N ARG A 538 -22.39 -16.25 -19.60
CA ARG A 538 -23.48 -17.22 -19.76
C ARG A 538 -22.91 -18.55 -20.29
N PRO A 539 -23.47 -19.71 -19.89
CA PRO A 539 -23.00 -21.01 -20.38
C PRO A 539 -23.18 -21.14 -21.90
N GLY A 540 -22.12 -21.49 -22.63
CA GLY A 540 -22.15 -21.77 -24.06
C GLY A 540 -21.03 -21.11 -24.87
N TYR A 541 -20.45 -20.01 -24.37
CA TYR A 541 -19.36 -19.30 -25.06
C TYR A 541 -17.98 -19.67 -24.49
N ASP A 542 -17.15 -20.30 -25.32
CA ASP A 542 -15.70 -20.26 -25.13
C ASP A 542 -15.21 -18.84 -25.42
N VAL A 543 -14.36 -18.31 -24.55
CA VAL A 543 -13.74 -16.98 -24.69
C VAL A 543 -12.30 -17.11 -24.26
N ASP A 544 -11.37 -16.87 -25.18
CA ASP A 544 -9.97 -16.77 -24.81
C ASP A 544 -9.69 -15.39 -24.20
N PHE A 545 -9.22 -15.39 -22.95
CA PHE A 545 -8.81 -14.17 -22.25
C PHE A 545 -7.38 -13.76 -22.60
N SER A 546 -6.62 -14.55 -23.39
CA SER A 546 -5.35 -14.09 -23.98
C SER A 546 -5.60 -12.85 -24.86
N GLU A 547 -6.60 -12.94 -25.74
CA GLU A 547 -7.12 -11.88 -26.61
C GLU A 547 -8.04 -10.88 -25.88
N SER A 548 -8.07 -10.83 -24.55
CA SER A 548 -8.89 -9.83 -23.85
C SER A 548 -8.43 -8.40 -24.15
N TRP A 549 -9.17 -7.75 -25.06
CA TRP A 549 -9.08 -6.36 -25.49
C TRP A 549 -9.13 -5.44 -24.26
N ASN A 550 -8.25 -4.43 -24.19
CA ASN A 550 -8.43 -3.37 -23.20
C ASN A 550 -9.60 -2.46 -23.64
N LEU A 551 -10.19 -1.69 -22.72
CA LEU A 551 -11.40 -0.91 -23.01
C LEU A 551 -11.22 0.01 -24.22
N GLY A 552 -10.04 0.62 -24.39
CA GLY A 552 -9.69 1.45 -25.53
C GLY A 552 -9.48 0.70 -26.85
N ASP A 553 -9.18 -0.61 -26.81
CA ASP A 553 -9.09 -1.43 -28.03
C ASP A 553 -10.51 -1.79 -28.52
N TYR A 554 -11.43 -2.14 -27.61
CA TYR A 554 -12.83 -2.47 -27.93
C TYR A 554 -13.50 -1.34 -28.73
N ILE A 555 -13.32 -0.11 -28.25
CA ILE A 555 -13.77 1.14 -28.87
C ILE A 555 -13.43 1.26 -30.37
N VAL A 556 -12.20 0.87 -30.75
CA VAL A 556 -11.76 0.95 -32.15
C VAL A 556 -12.55 -0.04 -33.01
N TRP A 557 -12.71 -1.27 -32.51
CA TRP A 557 -13.51 -2.30 -33.17
C TRP A 557 -15.00 -1.92 -33.25
N ALA A 558 -15.55 -1.25 -32.24
CA ALA A 558 -16.94 -0.77 -32.21
C ALA A 558 -17.23 0.30 -33.28
N ARG A 559 -16.26 1.19 -33.56
CA ARG A 559 -16.38 2.17 -34.66
C ARG A 559 -16.34 1.52 -36.04
N GLU A 560 -15.74 0.34 -36.16
CA GLU A 560 -15.76 -0.48 -37.39
C GLU A 560 -17.06 -1.31 -37.53
N HIS A 561 -17.78 -1.56 -36.44
CA HIS A 561 -19.00 -2.41 -36.38
C HIS A 561 -20.18 -1.70 -35.65
N PRO A 562 -20.59 -0.49 -36.07
CA PRO A 562 -21.56 0.34 -35.35
C PRO A 562 -23.00 -0.23 -35.35
N ASP A 563 -23.27 -1.23 -36.20
CA ASP A 563 -24.52 -2.01 -36.23
C ASP A 563 -24.70 -2.94 -35.01
N GLN A 564 -23.66 -3.12 -34.19
CA GLN A 564 -23.60 -4.11 -33.11
C GLN A 564 -23.59 -3.50 -31.70
N VAL A 565 -23.87 -2.19 -31.59
CA VAL A 565 -23.81 -1.40 -30.34
C VAL A 565 -25.21 -0.92 -29.93
N VAL A 566 -25.51 -0.99 -28.63
CA VAL A 566 -26.79 -0.56 -28.04
C VAL A 566 -26.57 0.65 -27.11
N TRP A 567 -27.56 1.55 -27.07
CA TRP A 567 -27.56 2.78 -26.27
C TRP A 567 -28.81 2.80 -25.38
N ASP A 568 -28.67 3.14 -24.09
CA ASP A 568 -29.79 3.05 -23.12
C ASP A 568 -29.87 4.23 -22.11
N ASP A 569 -31.01 4.35 -21.44
CA ASP A 569 -31.65 5.59 -20.94
C ASP A 569 -31.09 6.16 -19.61
N PRO A 570 -30.96 7.51 -19.44
CA PRO A 570 -30.16 8.11 -18.36
C PRO A 570 -30.82 8.16 -16.95
N LEU A 571 -31.89 7.41 -16.71
CA LEU A 571 -32.68 7.46 -15.46
C LEU A 571 -32.13 6.62 -14.28
N TRP A 572 -30.86 6.19 -14.35
CA TRP A 572 -30.23 5.25 -13.39
C TRP A 572 -30.19 5.75 -11.94
N LEU A 573 -30.10 7.07 -11.71
CA LEU A 573 -30.00 7.70 -10.38
C LEU A 573 -31.27 7.64 -9.52
N VAL A 574 -32.43 7.26 -10.08
CA VAL A 574 -33.71 7.23 -9.33
C VAL A 574 -33.95 5.86 -8.70
N PRO A 575 -34.16 5.77 -7.36
CA PRO A 575 -34.52 4.51 -6.69
C PRO A 575 -35.77 3.88 -7.30
N GLU A 576 -35.74 2.56 -7.50
CA GLU A 576 -36.69 1.84 -8.35
C GLU A 576 -38.16 2.05 -7.97
N LYS A 577 -38.46 2.17 -6.67
CA LYS A 577 -39.82 2.45 -6.14
C LYS A 577 -40.33 3.87 -6.42
N LEU A 578 -39.45 4.80 -6.78
CA LEU A 578 -39.78 6.21 -7.06
C LEU A 578 -39.82 6.54 -8.56
N ARG A 579 -39.28 5.67 -9.42
CA ARG A 579 -39.32 5.83 -10.88
C ARG A 579 -40.73 6.12 -11.44
N PRO A 580 -41.83 5.52 -10.94
CA PRO A 580 -43.19 5.85 -11.41
C PRO A 580 -43.62 7.30 -11.12
N LEU A 581 -43.13 7.90 -10.03
CA LEU A 581 -43.44 9.29 -9.64
C LEU A 581 -42.59 10.31 -10.39
N VAL A 582 -41.39 9.93 -10.84
CA VAL A 582 -40.53 10.80 -11.68
C VAL A 582 -41.03 10.81 -13.13
N LYS A 583 -41.60 9.70 -13.63
CA LYS A 583 -42.17 9.64 -14.99
C LYS A 583 -43.37 10.58 -15.24
N SER A 584 -43.93 11.23 -14.21
CA SER A 584 -44.97 12.25 -14.35
C SER A 584 -44.45 13.70 -14.29
N MET A 585 -43.14 13.92 -14.34
CA MET A 585 -42.54 15.25 -14.45
C MET A 585 -41.79 15.39 -15.79
N GLU A 586 -42.45 15.99 -16.78
CA GLU A 586 -41.80 16.37 -18.04
C GLU A 586 -40.81 17.51 -17.81
N PHE A 587 -39.50 17.23 -17.96
CA PHE A 587 -38.45 18.25 -18.01
C PHE A 587 -38.02 18.46 -19.47
N PRO A 588 -38.11 19.70 -20.02
CA PRO A 588 -38.09 19.91 -21.46
C PRO A 588 -36.66 20.13 -22.01
N TRP A 589 -35.92 19.05 -22.24
CA TRP A 589 -34.68 19.08 -23.03
C TRP A 589 -34.67 17.90 -24.01
N ARG A 590 -34.57 18.25 -25.31
CA ARG A 590 -34.33 17.35 -26.45
C ARG A 590 -32.98 17.73 -27.06
#